data_AF-A0A527GK01-F1
#
_entry.id   AF-A0A527GK01-F1
#
_cell.length_a   1.000
_cell.length_b   1.000
_cell.length_c   1.000
_cell.angle_alpha   90.00
_cell.angle_beta   90.00
_cell.angle_gamma   90.00
#
_symmetry.space_group_name_H-M   'P 1'
#
loop_
_entity.id
_entity.type
_entity.pdbx_description
1 polymer ?
#
loop_
_entity_poly.entity_id
_entity_poly.type
_entity_poly.pdbx_seq_one_letter_code
_entity_poly.pdbx_strand_id
1 'polypeptide(L)'
;EPVSDESFPVILFVGHLGYPPNVDAVQRLAGSILPRIRLALPTATLILAGRNPTTAVQALAGLPGVELVEDPGDMAPLLSRAHLTIIPLAAGGGTRIKILEAMAWGVP
;
A
#
# COMPACT_ATOMS: atom_id res chain seq x y z
N GLU A 1 5.93 16.54 19.84
CA GLU A 1 6.91 15.44 19.75
C GLU A 1 6.74 14.74 18.41
N PRO A 2 7.79 14.34 17.69
CA PRO A 2 7.60 13.45 16.57
C PRO A 2 7.43 12.04 17.14
N VAL A 3 6.27 11.44 16.91
CA VAL A 3 6.00 10.04 17.19
C VAL A 3 7.02 9.23 16.38
N SER A 4 7.92 8.51 17.04
CA SER A 4 8.80 7.55 16.39
C SER A 4 7.91 6.48 15.76
N ASP A 5 7.77 6.52 14.44
CA ASP A 5 7.04 5.51 13.67
C ASP A 5 7.86 4.20 13.73
N GLU A 6 7.69 3.41 14.78
CA GLU A 6 8.37 2.11 14.98
C GLU A 6 7.93 1.04 13.96
N SER A 7 7.02 1.39 13.05
CA SER A 7 6.57 0.52 11.98
C SER A 7 7.58 0.47 10.85
N PHE A 8 8.29 -0.65 10.73
CA PHE A 8 9.25 -0.88 9.65
C PHE A 8 9.10 -2.29 9.07
N PRO A 9 8.95 -2.42 7.73
CA PRO A 9 8.71 -1.35 6.77
C PRO A 9 7.24 -0.91 6.76
N VAL A 10 7.03 0.36 6.42
CA VAL A 10 5.73 0.85 5.93
C VAL A 10 5.66 0.62 4.43
N ILE A 11 4.72 -0.21 3.99
CA ILE A 11 4.49 -0.56 2.60
C ILE A 11 3.30 0.25 2.10
N LEU A 12 3.46 1.02 1.03
CA LEU A 12 2.37 1.83 0.47
C LEU A 12 1.90 1.27 -0.88
N PHE A 13 0.60 1.02 -1.00
CA PHE A 13 -0.08 0.79 -2.28
C PHE A 13 -0.95 2.00 -2.61
N VAL A 14 -0.80 2.56 -3.81
CA VAL A 14 -1.63 3.68 -4.28
C VAL A 14 -2.41 3.27 -5.52
N GLY A 15 -3.72 3.47 -5.56
CA GLY A 15 -4.50 3.21 -6.79
C GLY A 15 -6.00 3.41 -6.71
N HIS A 16 -6.67 3.15 -7.83
CA HIS A 16 -8.13 3.04 -7.86
C HIS A 16 -8.52 1.68 -7.28
N LEU A 17 -9.00 1.65 -6.04
CA LEU A 17 -9.29 0.46 -5.25
C LEU A 17 -10.57 -0.28 -5.67
N GLY A 18 -11.28 0.25 -6.68
CA GLY A 18 -12.38 -0.44 -7.38
C GLY A 18 -12.00 -1.02 -8.74
N TYR A 19 -10.75 -0.83 -9.21
CA TYR A 19 -10.30 -1.34 -10.50
C TYR A 19 -9.83 -2.79 -10.30
N PRO A 20 -10.36 -3.80 -11.02
CA PRO A 20 -10.12 -5.20 -10.68
C PRO A 20 -8.64 -5.59 -10.53
N PRO A 21 -7.71 -5.16 -11.41
CA PRO A 21 -6.28 -5.43 -11.20
C PRO A 21 -5.70 -4.88 -9.90
N ASN A 22 -6.20 -3.72 -9.42
CA ASN A 22 -5.77 -3.18 -8.13
C ASN A 22 -6.42 -3.92 -6.97
N VAL A 23 -7.69 -4.35 -7.10
CA VAL A 23 -8.38 -5.17 -6.09
C VAL A 23 -7.61 -6.47 -5.87
N ASP A 24 -7.28 -7.18 -6.94
CA ASP A 24 -6.50 -8.43 -6.89
C ASP A 24 -5.13 -8.20 -6.24
N ALA A 25 -4.47 -7.10 -6.59
CA ALA A 25 -3.17 -6.72 -6.05
C ALA A 25 -3.22 -6.49 -4.53
N VAL A 26 -4.17 -5.69 -4.04
CA VAL A 26 -4.26 -5.37 -2.60
C VAL A 26 -4.73 -6.56 -1.77
N GLN A 27 -5.62 -7.41 -2.31
CA GLN A 27 -6.00 -8.66 -1.65
C GLN A 27 -4.81 -9.60 -1.48
N ARG A 28 -3.97 -9.73 -2.52
CA ARG A 28 -2.74 -10.54 -2.45
C ARG A 28 -1.72 -9.93 -1.48
N LEU A 29 -1.55 -8.62 -1.50
CA LEU A 29 -0.65 -7.93 -0.57
C LEU A 29 -1.06 -8.16 0.88
N ALA A 30 -2.31 -7.85 1.21
CA ALA A 30 -2.82 -7.92 2.57
C ALA A 30 -3.00 -9.36 3.08
N GLY A 31 -3.57 -10.25 2.26
CA GLY A 31 -3.94 -11.61 2.68
C GLY A 31 -2.82 -12.64 2.58
N SER A 32 -1.74 -12.36 1.85
CA SER A 32 -0.69 -13.35 1.59
C SER A 32 0.72 -12.81 1.77
N ILE A 33 1.03 -11.62 1.27
CA ILE A 33 2.42 -11.12 1.28
C ILE A 33 2.76 -10.52 2.65
N LEU A 34 1.93 -9.59 3.16
CA LEU A 34 2.14 -8.93 4.43
C LEU A 34 2.29 -9.91 5.61
N PRO A 35 1.48 -10.98 5.76
CA PRO A 35 1.67 -11.95 6.84
C PRO A 35 3.06 -12.61 6.81
N ARG A 36 3.62 -12.87 5.62
CA ARG A 36 4.95 -13.46 5.46
C ARG A 36 6.05 -12.45 5.79
N ILE A 37 5.89 -11.19 5.38
CA ILE A 37 6.81 -10.11 5.77
C ILE A 37 6.82 -9.97 7.29
N ARG A 38 5.65 -10.00 7.92
CA ARG A 38 5.49 -9.88 9.38
C ARG A 38 6.10 -11.03 10.20
N LEU A 39 6.44 -12.16 9.58
CA LEU A 39 7.22 -13.22 10.24
C LEU A 39 8.67 -12.79 10.51
N ALA A 40 9.25 -11.99 9.61
CA ALA A 40 10.61 -11.48 9.74
C ALA A 40 10.65 -10.06 10.34
N LEU A 41 9.63 -9.25 10.04
CA LEU A 41 9.52 -7.83 10.43
C LEU A 41 8.15 -7.59 11.09
N PRO A 42 7.99 -7.91 12.39
CA PRO A 42 6.69 -7.96 13.06
C PRO A 42 5.92 -6.63 13.09
N THR A 43 6.61 -5.51 12.94
CA THR A 43 6.01 -4.16 12.92
C THR A 43 5.66 -3.67 11.52
N ALA A 44 5.87 -4.48 10.47
CA ALA A 44 5.57 -4.10 9.09
C ALA A 44 4.10 -3.77 8.89
N THR A 45 3.82 -2.65 8.22
CA THR A 45 2.47 -2.16 7.93
C THR A 45 2.24 -2.04 6.43
N LEU A 46 0.98 -2.13 6.00
CA LEU A 46 0.53 -1.95 4.64
C LEU A 46 -0.54 -0.87 4.61
N ILE A 47 -0.24 0.25 3.97
CA ILE A 47 -1.18 1.32 3.71
C ILE A 47 -1.76 1.13 2.30
N LEU A 48 -3.08 0.98 2.22
CA LEU A 48 -3.84 0.95 0.97
C LEU A 48 -4.46 2.34 0.78
N ALA A 49 -3.95 3.11 -0.19
CA ALA A 49 -4.38 4.48 -0.42
C ALA A 49 -5.06 4.64 -1.77
N GLY A 50 -6.22 5.29 -1.78
CA GLY A 50 -6.85 5.76 -3.01
C GLY A 50 -8.36 5.57 -3.05
N ARG A 51 -8.90 5.73 -4.27
CA ARG A 51 -10.33 5.97 -4.48
C ARG A 51 -11.14 4.71 -4.71
N ASN A 52 -12.44 4.80 -4.41
CA ASN A 52 -13.46 3.79 -4.72
C ASN A 52 -13.14 2.37 -4.22
N PRO A 53 -12.75 2.16 -2.94
CA PRO A 53 -12.52 0.81 -2.44
C PRO A 53 -13.79 -0.02 -2.51
N THR A 54 -13.66 -1.25 -3.02
CA THR A 54 -14.77 -2.21 -2.94
C THR A 54 -14.97 -2.66 -1.49
N THR A 55 -16.13 -3.21 -1.17
CA THR A 55 -16.40 -3.83 0.15
C THR A 55 -15.33 -4.86 0.52
N ALA A 56 -14.81 -5.59 -0.46
CA ALA A 56 -13.74 -6.56 -0.24
C ALA A 56 -12.40 -5.90 0.13
N VAL A 57 -12.10 -4.71 -0.39
CA VAL A 57 -10.90 -3.94 -0.01
C VAL A 57 -11.08 -3.29 1.36
N GLN A 58 -12.26 -2.77 1.67
CA GLN A 58 -12.57 -2.22 3.00
C GLN A 58 -12.39 -3.25 4.10
N ALA A 59 -12.80 -4.50 3.86
CA ALA A 59 -12.62 -5.60 4.80
C ALA A 59 -11.13 -5.89 5.11
N LEU A 60 -10.19 -5.53 4.22
CA LEU A 60 -8.75 -5.75 4.46
C LEU A 60 -8.20 -4.89 5.60
N ALA A 61 -8.82 -3.74 5.91
CA ALA A 61 -8.43 -2.91 7.05
C ALA A 61 -8.65 -3.60 8.42
N GLY A 62 -9.40 -4.70 8.45
CA GLY A 62 -9.52 -5.56 9.64
C GLY A 62 -8.33 -6.50 9.85
N LEU A 63 -7.39 -6.60 8.89
CA LEU A 63 -6.23 -7.47 8.99
C LEU A 63 -5.10 -6.80 9.79
N PRO A 64 -4.31 -7.57 10.57
CA PRO A 64 -3.21 -7.03 11.34
C PRO A 64 -2.18 -6.29 10.47
N GLY A 65 -1.93 -5.02 10.81
CA GLY A 65 -0.96 -4.18 10.11
C GLY A 65 -1.45 -3.64 8.77
N VAL A 66 -2.75 -3.66 8.47
CA VAL A 66 -3.32 -3.05 7.26
C VAL A 66 -4.07 -1.78 7.63
N GLU A 67 -3.79 -0.70 6.91
CA GLU A 67 -4.46 0.59 6.99
C GLU A 67 -5.09 0.91 5.64
N LEU A 68 -6.31 1.44 5.63
CA LEU A 68 -6.97 1.94 4.42
C LEU A 68 -7.16 3.45 4.53
N VAL A 69 -6.65 4.17 3.54
CA VAL A 69 -6.81 5.62 3.39
C VAL A 69 -7.62 5.87 2.12
N GLU A 70 -8.93 6.03 2.28
CA GLU A 70 -9.85 6.30 1.18
C GLU A 70 -9.72 7.76 0.72
N ASP A 71 -9.64 7.97 -0.59
CA ASP A 71 -9.63 9.30 -1.22
C ASP A 71 -8.71 10.34 -0.52
N PRO A 72 -7.39 10.06 -0.40
CA PRO A 72 -6.47 10.98 0.25
C PRO A 72 -6.41 12.31 -0.51
N GLY A 73 -6.69 13.41 0.20
CA GLY A 73 -6.61 14.77 -0.36
C GLY A 73 -5.18 15.23 -0.64
N ASP A 74 -4.20 14.62 0.02
CA ASP A 74 -2.77 14.83 -0.20
C ASP A 74 -2.01 13.50 -0.04
N MET A 75 -1.15 13.19 -1.00
CA MET A 75 -0.32 12.00 -1.00
C MET A 75 1.01 12.20 -0.28
N ALA A 76 1.47 13.45 -0.09
CA ALA A 76 2.78 13.75 0.50
C ALA A 76 2.99 13.12 1.88
N PRO A 77 2.00 13.14 2.82
CA PRO A 77 2.17 12.49 4.13
C PRO A 77 2.29 10.97 4.06
N LEU A 78 1.66 10.34 3.05
CA LEU A 78 1.72 8.89 2.87
C LEU A 78 3.05 8.47 2.25
N LEU A 79 3.50 9.21 1.24
CA LEU A 79 4.79 8.99 0.58
C LEU A 79 5.95 9.21 1.54
N SER A 80 5.90 10.23 2.41
CA SER A 80 6.97 10.49 3.37
C SER A 80 7.14 9.42 4.44
N ARG A 81 6.08 8.64 4.72
CA ARG A 81 6.09 7.51 5.67
C ARG A 81 6.47 6.18 5.01
N ALA A 82 6.25 6.06 3.70
CA ALA A 82 6.46 4.83 2.97
C ALA A 82 7.95 4.51 2.83
N HIS A 83 8.32 3.27 3.13
CA HIS A 83 9.67 2.75 2.92
C HIS A 83 9.81 2.06 1.55
N LEU A 84 8.70 1.56 0.99
CA LEU A 84 8.63 0.94 -0.33
C LEU A 84 7.19 0.96 -0.88
N THR A 85 7.04 0.97 -2.21
CA THR A 85 5.74 0.85 -2.87
C THR A 85 5.69 -0.42 -3.73
N ILE A 86 4.70 -1.28 -3.49
CA ILE A 86 4.53 -2.53 -4.26
C ILE A 86 3.33 -2.39 -5.18
N ILE A 87 3.52 -2.69 -6.46
CA ILE A 87 2.46 -2.69 -7.48
C ILE A 87 2.42 -4.07 -8.14
N PRO A 88 1.81 -5.09 -7.50
CA PRO A 88 1.79 -6.45 -8.01
C PRO A 88 0.64 -6.61 -9.03
N LEU A 89 0.68 -5.85 -10.12
CA LEU A 89 -0.30 -5.96 -11.19
C LEU A 89 0.01 -7.18 -12.06
N ALA A 90 -0.92 -8.13 -12.10
CA ALA A 90 -0.86 -9.29 -13.00
C ALA A 90 -1.18 -8.91 -14.47
N ALA A 91 -1.90 -7.80 -14.68
CA ALA A 91 -2.20 -7.24 -15.99
C ALA A 91 -2.39 -5.71 -15.91
N GLY A 92 -2.05 -5.01 -16.99
CA GLY A 92 -2.14 -3.55 -17.11
C GLY A 92 -1.05 -3.01 -18.05
N GLY A 93 -1.43 -2.71 -19.29
CA GLY A 93 -0.57 -2.13 -20.31
C GLY A 93 -0.61 -0.60 -20.26
N GLY A 94 0.51 0.02 -19.90
CA GLY A 94 0.70 1.46 -19.82
C GLY A 94 2.02 1.78 -19.14
N THR A 95 2.55 2.99 -19.37
CA THR A 95 3.79 3.47 -18.73
C THR A 95 3.68 3.31 -17.21
N ARG A 96 4.67 2.66 -16.59
CA ARG A 96 4.72 2.39 -15.15
C ARG A 96 5.08 3.67 -14.36
N ILE A 97 4.30 4.73 -14.53
CA ILE A 97 4.54 6.07 -13.97
C ILE A 97 4.76 6.02 -12.45
N LYS A 98 4.07 5.12 -11.76
CA LYS A 98 4.20 4.92 -10.30
C LYS A 98 5.58 4.43 -9.84
N ILE A 99 6.36 3.77 -10.72
CA ILE A 99 7.75 3.40 -10.43
C ILE A 99 8.63 4.64 -10.47
N LEU A 100 8.44 5.52 -11.46
CA LEU A 100 9.18 6.77 -11.56
C LEU A 100 8.87 7.71 -10.40
N GLU A 101 7.62 7.71 -9.93
CA GLU A 101 7.18 8.49 -8.78
C GLU A 101 7.81 7.97 -7.48
N ALA A 102 7.82 6.67 -7.22
CA ALA A 102 8.52 6.09 -6.07
C ALA A 102 10.05 6.36 -6.11
N MET A 103 10.67 6.20 -7.28
CA MET A 103 12.10 6.49 -7.48
C MET A 103 12.45 7.97 -7.22
N ALA A 104 11.57 8.91 -7.59
CA ALA A 104 11.78 10.33 -7.31
C ALA A 104 11.81 10.64 -5.80
N TRP A 105 11.19 9.79 -4.99
CA TRP A 105 11.17 9.89 -3.52
C TRP A 105 12.20 9.00 -2.83
N GLY A 106 13.09 8.33 -3.57
CA GLY A 106 14.08 7.41 -3.00
C GLY A 106 13.46 6.14 -2.40
N VAL A 107 12.23 5.83 -2.80
CA VAL A 107 11.46 4.66 -2.37
C VAL A 107 11.71 3.55 -3.41
N PRO A 108 12.39 2.43 -3.05
CA PRO A 108 12.65 1.33 -3.97
C PRO A 108 11.39 0.57 -4.40
#